data_AF-E9ESX0-F1
#
_entry.id   AF-E9ESX0-F1
#
_cell.length_a   1.000
_cell.length_b   1.000
_cell.length_c   1.000
_cell.angle_alpha   90.00
_cell.angle_beta   90.00
_cell.angle_gamma   90.00
#
_symmetry.space_group_name_H-M   'P 1'
#
loop_
_entity.id
_entity.type
_entity.pdbx_description
1 polymer ?
#
loop_
_entity_poly.entity_id
_entity_poly.type
_entity_poly.pdbx_seq_one_letter_code
_entity_poly.pdbx_strand_id
1 'polypeptide(L)'
;MLSSNVYWPFLAVYFTQASASCAYGTILQPREEGGAVKVNTFGYIGMKGPTNWMALDPGANSLCANGTSQSPVDMVPGSFSMIPGAELGLDIPDMPEGTEFENLGTTVEVVAKGGNMSFDGVQYKLQQFHFHLPSEHLDNGTSMAMEIHMVWQGEAEQVAVVGVFVDLDEGPGRAAKSTAKTRIGGGRLPAMKNGFFHVNAPAAAAKKPSALLETVLSSVDGIAEPGTVVKTQPLVMSDLVSTLSSGSFQTYEGSLTTPPCSEGVRWLVSDQKLSIQPGTFMKARSVIGFNSRFPQNIPGQRNILAVS
;
A
#
# COMPACT_ATOMS: atom_id res chain seq x y z
N MET A 1 -45.24 -42.25 -41.16
CA MET A 1 -43.87 -42.30 -40.59
C MET A 1 -43.10 -41.11 -41.12
N LEU A 2 -42.27 -40.51 -40.25
CA LEU A 2 -41.33 -39.39 -40.43
C LEU A 2 -41.92 -37.98 -40.24
N SER A 3 -41.94 -37.56 -38.98
CA SER A 3 -41.96 -36.15 -38.54
C SER A 3 -40.54 -35.56 -38.64
N SER A 4 -40.39 -34.47 -39.39
CA SER A 4 -39.15 -33.71 -39.50
C SER A 4 -39.01 -32.70 -38.34
N ASN A 5 -38.03 -32.92 -37.45
CA ASN A 5 -37.59 -31.94 -36.46
C ASN A 5 -36.54 -31.01 -37.09
N VAL A 6 -36.83 -29.71 -37.10
CA VAL A 6 -35.85 -28.66 -37.44
C VAL A 6 -35.25 -28.15 -36.13
N TYR A 7 -33.95 -28.39 -35.92
CA TYR A 7 -33.19 -27.80 -34.82
C TYR A 7 -32.62 -26.45 -35.26
N TRP A 8 -32.94 -25.40 -34.52
CA TRP A 8 -32.29 -24.09 -34.63
C TRP A 8 -31.24 -24.01 -33.52
N PRO A 9 -29.92 -23.87 -33.80
CA PRO A 9 -28.96 -23.64 -32.74
C PRO A 9 -29.08 -22.18 -32.30
N PHE A 10 -29.44 -21.96 -31.04
CA PHE A 10 -29.27 -20.67 -30.39
C PHE A 10 -27.76 -20.42 -30.24
N LEU A 11 -27.20 -19.55 -31.07
CA LEU A 11 -25.89 -18.97 -30.81
C LEU A 11 -26.05 -17.98 -29.64
N ALA A 12 -25.64 -18.39 -28.44
CA ALA A 12 -25.50 -17.46 -27.33
C ALA A 12 -24.30 -16.55 -27.60
N VAL A 13 -24.58 -15.35 -28.10
CA VAL A 13 -23.59 -14.28 -28.19
C VAL A 13 -23.33 -13.79 -26.77
N TYR A 14 -22.24 -14.26 -26.17
CA TYR A 14 -21.72 -13.69 -24.93
C TYR A 14 -21.15 -12.31 -25.27
N PHE A 15 -21.94 -11.26 -25.02
CA PHE A 15 -21.41 -9.92 -24.92
C PHE A 15 -20.57 -9.86 -23.64
N THR A 16 -19.26 -9.98 -23.77
CA THR A 16 -18.35 -9.49 -22.74
C THR A 16 -18.49 -7.98 -22.73
N GLN A 17 -19.26 -7.45 -21.78
CA GLN A 17 -19.15 -6.04 -21.45
C GLN A 17 -17.76 -5.85 -20.83
N ALA A 18 -16.80 -5.42 -21.66
CA ALA A 18 -15.57 -4.84 -21.16
C ALA A 18 -15.95 -3.52 -20.49
N SER A 19 -16.25 -3.57 -19.19
CA SER A 19 -16.39 -2.37 -18.38
C SER A 19 -15.03 -1.70 -18.32
N ALA A 20 -14.87 -0.63 -19.10
CA ALA A 20 -13.72 0.25 -19.00
C ALA A 20 -13.81 1.00 -17.66
N SER A 21 -13.37 0.36 -16.58
CA SER A 21 -13.20 1.01 -15.30
C SER A 21 -12.12 2.07 -15.45
N CYS A 22 -12.41 3.30 -15.02
CA CYS A 22 -11.47 4.41 -15.01
C CYS A 22 -10.42 4.21 -13.90
N ALA A 23 -9.58 3.19 -14.05
CA ALA A 23 -8.53 2.76 -13.12
C ALA A 23 -7.14 3.26 -13.60
N TYR A 24 -7.08 4.46 -14.17
CA TYR A 24 -5.82 5.04 -14.67
C TYR A 24 -4.97 5.53 -13.49
N GLY A 25 -3.70 5.13 -13.43
CA GLY A 25 -2.85 5.38 -12.25
C GLY A 25 -3.17 4.45 -11.07
N THR A 26 -3.85 3.33 -11.33
CA THR A 26 -3.86 2.16 -10.45
C THR A 26 -3.30 0.97 -11.20
N ILE A 27 -3.12 -0.13 -10.48
CA ILE A 27 -2.49 -1.37 -10.93
C ILE A 27 -3.00 -1.89 -12.29
N LEU A 28 -4.27 -1.64 -12.64
CA LEU A 28 -4.88 -2.14 -13.88
C LEU A 28 -4.49 -1.33 -15.12
N GLN A 29 -4.00 -0.09 -14.95
CA GLN A 29 -3.50 0.76 -16.02
C GLN A 29 -2.35 1.65 -15.50
N PRO A 30 -1.13 1.08 -15.31
CA PRO A 30 0.05 1.87 -15.00
C PRO A 30 0.31 2.84 -16.16
N ARG A 31 0.64 4.10 -15.84
CA ARG A 31 0.96 5.11 -16.85
C ARG A 31 2.29 4.77 -17.52
N GLU A 32 2.38 4.97 -18.83
CA GLU A 32 3.66 4.95 -19.54
C GLU A 32 4.40 6.29 -19.39
N GLU A 33 5.72 6.22 -19.18
CA GLU A 33 6.62 7.37 -19.14
C GLU A 33 6.41 8.28 -20.37
N GLY A 34 6.38 9.59 -20.16
CA GLY A 34 6.08 10.58 -21.20
C GLY A 34 4.59 10.79 -21.52
N GLY A 35 3.66 10.05 -20.88
CA GLY A 35 2.22 10.27 -21.01
C GLY A 35 1.70 11.55 -20.32
N ALA A 36 0.39 11.81 -20.35
CA ALA A 36 -0.19 12.86 -19.50
C ALA A 36 -0.46 12.31 -18.08
N VAL A 37 -0.12 13.10 -17.05
CA VAL A 37 -0.47 12.80 -15.65
C VAL A 37 -1.95 13.07 -15.47
N LYS A 38 -2.76 12.03 -15.33
CA LYS A 38 -4.20 12.16 -15.13
C LYS A 38 -4.48 12.35 -13.64
N VAL A 39 -5.18 13.42 -13.29
CA VAL A 39 -5.61 13.68 -11.92
C VAL A 39 -6.86 12.85 -11.60
N ASN A 40 -6.82 12.14 -10.49
CA ASN A 40 -7.94 11.30 -10.05
C ASN A 40 -9.12 12.13 -9.55
N THR A 41 -10.33 11.60 -9.72
CA THR A 41 -11.58 12.31 -9.37
C THR A 41 -12.09 11.99 -7.96
N PHE A 42 -11.63 10.88 -7.37
CA PHE A 42 -11.88 10.49 -5.98
C PHE A 42 -10.91 11.21 -5.02
N GLY A 43 -11.13 11.07 -3.72
CA GLY A 43 -10.23 11.58 -2.69
C GLY A 43 -10.42 10.85 -1.37
N TYR A 44 -10.00 11.48 -0.27
CA TYR A 44 -10.00 10.84 1.06
C TYR A 44 -10.85 11.57 2.11
N ILE A 45 -11.50 12.68 1.74
CA ILE A 45 -12.26 13.53 2.66
C ILE A 45 -13.68 13.76 2.13
N GLY A 46 -14.66 13.76 3.03
CA GLY A 46 -16.04 14.13 2.75
C GLY A 46 -16.69 13.23 1.70
N MET A 47 -17.47 13.83 0.80
CA MET A 47 -18.24 13.11 -0.23
C MET A 47 -17.38 12.38 -1.27
N LYS A 48 -16.08 12.70 -1.35
CA LYS A 48 -15.14 12.01 -2.23
C LYS A 48 -14.34 10.92 -1.51
N GLY A 49 -14.52 10.78 -0.19
CA GLY A 49 -13.76 9.88 0.67
C GLY A 49 -14.20 8.41 0.62
N PRO A 50 -13.44 7.52 1.29
CA PRO A 50 -13.57 6.07 1.17
C PRO A 50 -14.91 5.50 1.65
N THR A 51 -15.62 6.18 2.56
CA THR A 51 -16.97 5.78 2.97
C THR A 51 -18.02 5.98 1.88
N ASN A 52 -17.70 6.72 0.81
CA ASN A 52 -18.61 7.08 -0.27
C ASN A 52 -18.10 6.70 -1.67
N TRP A 53 -16.97 6.01 -1.80
CA TRP A 53 -16.38 5.68 -3.11
C TRP A 53 -17.32 4.89 -4.03
N MET A 54 -18.14 3.98 -3.48
CA MET A 54 -19.18 3.29 -4.26
C MET A 54 -20.14 4.27 -4.94
N ALA A 55 -20.54 5.36 -4.25
CA ALA A 55 -21.50 6.31 -4.79
C ALA A 55 -20.91 7.24 -5.87
N LEU A 56 -19.58 7.34 -5.96
CA LEU A 56 -18.91 8.13 -7.01
C LEU A 56 -19.09 7.49 -8.39
N ASP A 57 -19.07 6.16 -8.44
CA ASP A 57 -19.36 5.36 -9.63
C ASP A 57 -19.88 3.98 -9.19
N PRO A 58 -21.21 3.79 -9.05
CA PRO A 58 -21.77 2.54 -8.57
C PRO A 58 -21.50 1.33 -9.47
N GLY A 59 -21.26 1.56 -10.77
CA GLY A 59 -20.95 0.51 -11.73
C GLY A 59 -19.53 -0.01 -11.58
N ALA A 60 -18.57 0.88 -11.38
CA ALA A 60 -17.16 0.52 -11.24
C ALA A 60 -16.74 0.20 -9.80
N ASN A 61 -17.26 0.93 -8.81
CA ASN A 61 -16.75 0.95 -7.43
C ASN A 61 -17.58 0.11 -6.44
N SER A 62 -18.43 -0.79 -6.93
CA SER A 62 -19.33 -1.59 -6.09
C SER A 62 -18.59 -2.41 -5.02
N LEU A 63 -17.39 -2.89 -5.34
CA LEU A 63 -16.54 -3.66 -4.42
C LEU A 63 -16.02 -2.82 -3.25
N CYS A 64 -15.91 -1.49 -3.39
CA CYS A 64 -15.45 -0.64 -2.31
C CYS A 64 -16.34 -0.70 -1.06
N ALA A 65 -17.64 -1.03 -1.21
CA ALA A 65 -18.61 -1.16 -0.11
C ALA A 65 -19.19 -2.57 0.06
N ASN A 66 -19.02 -3.46 -0.93
CA ASN A 66 -19.59 -4.80 -0.91
C ASN A 66 -18.55 -5.93 -0.96
N GLY A 67 -17.30 -5.62 -1.29
CA GLY A 67 -16.22 -6.61 -1.39
C GLY A 67 -15.91 -7.27 -0.04
N THR A 68 -15.59 -8.55 -0.07
CA THR A 68 -15.33 -9.37 1.12
C THR A 68 -13.83 -9.61 1.38
N SER A 69 -12.97 -9.26 0.43
CA SER A 69 -11.52 -9.42 0.51
C SER A 69 -10.85 -8.08 0.24
N GLN A 70 -11.18 -7.09 1.07
CA GLN A 70 -10.76 -5.71 0.89
C GLN A 70 -9.49 -5.38 1.69
N SER A 71 -8.69 -4.48 1.14
CA SER A 71 -7.48 -3.91 1.75
C SER A 71 -7.66 -2.41 2.04
N PRO A 72 -6.92 -1.82 3.00
CA PRO A 72 -5.89 -2.43 3.84
C PRO A 72 -6.48 -3.18 5.06
N VAL A 73 -5.64 -3.91 5.80
CA VAL A 73 -6.02 -4.63 7.04
C VAL A 73 -4.99 -4.41 8.16
N ASP A 74 -5.28 -4.91 9.36
CA ASP A 74 -4.33 -4.93 10.48
C ASP A 74 -3.41 -6.16 10.43
N MET A 75 -2.10 -5.94 10.42
CA MET A 75 -1.06 -6.97 10.28
C MET A 75 -0.71 -7.58 11.63
N VAL A 76 -1.69 -8.24 12.26
CA VAL A 76 -1.52 -8.88 13.57
C VAL A 76 -0.64 -10.14 13.46
N PRO A 77 0.41 -10.29 14.29
CA PRO A 77 1.28 -11.45 14.25
C PRO A 77 0.52 -12.79 14.34
N GLY A 78 0.75 -13.66 13.35
CA GLY A 78 0.11 -14.98 13.27
C GLY A 78 -1.26 -15.00 12.60
N SER A 79 -1.81 -13.85 12.17
CA SER A 79 -3.05 -13.80 11.40
C SER A 79 -2.88 -14.19 9.92
N PHE A 80 -1.66 -14.04 9.39
CA PHE A 80 -1.34 -14.33 8.00
C PHE A 80 -0.10 -15.22 7.88
N SER A 81 0.04 -15.89 6.73
CA SER A 81 1.24 -16.67 6.43
C SER A 81 2.46 -15.76 6.34
N MET A 82 3.57 -16.21 6.91
CA MET A 82 4.87 -15.53 6.84
C MET A 82 5.74 -16.17 5.77
N ILE A 83 6.29 -15.34 4.88
CA ILE A 83 7.19 -15.74 3.80
C ILE A 83 8.55 -15.06 4.02
N PRO A 84 9.68 -15.81 4.03
CA PRO A 84 11.01 -15.22 4.06
C PRO A 84 11.26 -14.34 2.83
N GLY A 85 11.83 -13.15 3.01
CA GLY A 85 12.07 -12.21 1.92
C GLY A 85 12.99 -12.76 0.82
N ALA A 86 13.90 -13.65 1.18
CA ALA A 86 14.79 -14.35 0.25
C ALA A 86 14.03 -15.21 -0.79
N GLU A 87 12.79 -15.63 -0.50
CA GLU A 87 11.97 -16.43 -1.42
C GLU A 87 11.32 -15.61 -2.53
N LEU A 88 11.22 -14.28 -2.39
CA LEU A 88 10.61 -13.42 -3.40
C LEU A 88 11.48 -13.19 -4.63
N GLY A 89 12.78 -13.52 -4.57
CA GLY A 89 13.72 -13.30 -5.67
C GLY A 89 13.73 -11.86 -6.18
N LEU A 90 13.66 -10.88 -5.25
CA LEU A 90 13.60 -9.46 -5.58
C LEU A 90 14.88 -9.01 -6.27
N ASP A 91 14.75 -8.53 -7.50
CA ASP A 91 15.83 -7.96 -8.30
C ASP A 91 15.34 -6.63 -8.87
N ILE A 92 15.73 -5.53 -8.25
CA ILE A 92 15.37 -4.18 -8.70
C ILE A 92 16.66 -3.43 -9.00
N PRO A 93 16.94 -3.11 -10.28
CA PRO A 93 18.16 -2.40 -10.63
C PRO A 93 18.11 -0.96 -10.12
N ASP A 94 19.28 -0.43 -9.79
CA ASP A 94 19.46 1.00 -9.56
C ASP A 94 19.08 1.78 -10.82
N MET A 95 18.58 3.00 -10.63
CA MET A 95 18.16 3.90 -11.71
C MET A 95 19.12 5.09 -11.78
N PRO A 96 20.29 4.94 -12.44
CA PRO A 96 21.37 5.94 -12.41
C PRO A 96 21.00 7.26 -13.08
N GLU A 97 19.97 7.28 -13.92
CA GLU A 97 19.48 8.49 -14.60
C GLU A 97 18.28 9.12 -13.88
N GLY A 98 17.81 8.53 -12.78
CA GLY A 98 16.51 8.84 -12.17
C GLY A 98 15.33 8.42 -13.04
N THR A 99 14.12 8.70 -12.59
CA THR A 99 12.86 8.33 -13.27
C THR A 99 11.76 9.36 -13.03
N GLU A 100 10.59 9.22 -13.65
CA GLU A 100 9.44 10.11 -13.42
C GLU A 100 8.91 9.97 -11.97
N PHE A 101 8.67 11.12 -11.35
CA PHE A 101 8.00 11.27 -10.07
C PHE A 101 6.86 12.28 -10.23
N GLU A 102 5.63 11.87 -9.94
CA GLU A 102 4.43 12.60 -10.33
C GLU A 102 3.39 12.71 -9.21
N ASN A 103 2.54 13.71 -9.31
CA ASN A 103 1.43 13.93 -8.39
C ASN A 103 0.10 13.60 -9.07
N LEU A 104 -0.55 12.53 -8.64
CA LEU A 104 -1.82 12.05 -9.18
C LEU A 104 -3.05 12.76 -8.56
N GLY A 105 -2.82 13.68 -7.63
CA GLY A 105 -3.84 14.36 -6.82
C GLY A 105 -4.39 13.53 -5.65
N THR A 106 -4.22 12.21 -5.70
CA THR A 106 -4.59 11.27 -4.62
C THR A 106 -3.38 10.61 -3.97
N THR A 107 -2.24 10.60 -4.65
CA THR A 107 -0.95 10.15 -4.14
C THR A 107 0.16 10.76 -5.00
N VAL A 108 1.41 10.57 -4.60
CA VAL A 108 2.58 10.79 -5.44
C VAL A 108 3.20 9.44 -5.81
N GLU A 109 3.57 9.28 -7.07
CA GLU A 109 3.97 7.99 -7.66
C GLU A 109 5.33 8.13 -8.35
N VAL A 110 6.18 7.13 -8.19
CA VAL A 110 7.43 6.98 -8.94
C VAL A 110 7.26 5.86 -9.95
N VAL A 111 7.42 6.19 -11.22
CA VAL A 111 7.41 5.19 -12.31
C VAL A 111 8.70 4.40 -12.23
N ALA A 112 8.63 3.08 -12.02
CA ALA A 112 9.81 2.27 -11.72
C ALA A 112 9.77 0.97 -12.52
N LYS A 113 10.42 0.96 -13.69
CA LYS A 113 10.46 -0.21 -14.59
C LYS A 113 11.77 -0.98 -14.46
N GLY A 114 11.75 -2.25 -14.86
CA GLY A 114 12.93 -3.12 -14.92
C GLY A 114 13.14 -4.04 -13.72
N GLY A 115 12.41 -3.83 -12.62
CA GLY A 115 12.43 -4.73 -11.47
C GLY A 115 11.69 -6.05 -11.72
N ASN A 116 12.19 -7.13 -11.12
CA ASN A 116 11.67 -8.49 -11.19
C ASN A 116 11.40 -9.05 -9.78
N MET A 117 10.33 -9.83 -9.65
CA MET A 117 10.01 -10.60 -8.46
C MET A 117 9.42 -11.95 -8.89
N SER A 118 9.79 -13.02 -8.20
CA SER A 118 9.26 -14.36 -8.44
C SER A 118 8.61 -14.86 -7.17
N PHE A 119 7.30 -15.12 -7.20
CA PHE A 119 6.60 -15.65 -6.04
C PHE A 119 5.51 -16.63 -6.47
N ASP A 120 5.46 -17.80 -5.80
CA ASP A 120 4.43 -18.83 -6.01
C ASP A 120 4.32 -19.27 -7.49
N GLY A 121 5.46 -19.40 -8.16
CA GLY A 121 5.52 -19.79 -9.58
C GLY A 121 5.14 -18.69 -10.57
N VAL A 122 4.79 -17.49 -10.11
CA VAL A 122 4.47 -16.34 -10.96
C VAL A 122 5.65 -15.37 -11.02
N GLN A 123 5.98 -14.93 -12.23
CA GLN A 123 6.95 -13.87 -12.46
C GLN A 123 6.22 -12.53 -12.55
N TYR A 124 6.70 -11.55 -11.79
CA TYR A 124 6.15 -10.20 -11.78
C TYR A 124 7.19 -9.17 -12.21
N LYS A 125 6.70 -8.10 -12.84
CA LYS A 125 7.46 -6.92 -13.24
C LYS A 125 7.01 -5.71 -12.41
N LEU A 126 7.98 -5.00 -11.84
CA LEU A 126 7.71 -3.73 -11.16
C LEU A 126 7.17 -2.71 -12.17
N GLN A 127 6.11 -2.01 -11.80
CA GLN A 127 5.49 -0.97 -12.62
C GLN A 127 5.76 0.41 -12.03
N GLN A 128 5.49 0.55 -10.73
CA GLN A 128 5.60 1.80 -9.99
C GLN A 128 5.70 1.52 -8.48
N PHE A 129 6.02 2.57 -7.73
CA PHE A 129 5.70 2.61 -6.31
C PHE A 129 5.15 3.97 -5.91
N HIS A 130 4.31 4.02 -4.88
CA HIS A 130 3.67 5.24 -4.40
C HIS A 130 3.55 5.24 -2.88
N PHE A 131 3.07 6.34 -2.32
CA PHE A 131 3.15 6.62 -0.88
C PHE A 131 1.79 6.92 -0.25
N HIS A 132 1.60 6.44 0.98
CA HIS A 132 0.44 6.74 1.81
C HIS A 132 0.86 7.38 3.14
N LEU A 133 0.16 8.43 3.54
CA LEU A 133 0.34 9.14 4.81
C LEU A 133 -1.01 9.31 5.53
N PRO A 134 -1.18 8.71 6.73
CA PRO A 134 -0.29 7.74 7.39
C PRO A 134 -0.25 6.37 6.66
N SER A 135 0.30 5.32 7.26
CA SER A 135 0.16 3.97 6.70
C SER A 135 -1.30 3.56 6.54
N GLU A 136 -1.59 2.77 5.51
CA GLU A 136 -2.90 2.20 5.25
C GLU A 136 -3.10 0.93 6.06
N HIS A 137 -2.14 0.02 6.01
CA HIS A 137 -2.08 -1.11 6.93
C HIS A 137 -1.78 -0.62 8.34
N LEU A 138 -2.24 -1.39 9.33
CA LEU A 138 -1.79 -1.24 10.71
C LEU A 138 -0.73 -2.31 11.01
N ASP A 139 0.25 -1.95 11.82
CA ASP A 139 1.19 -2.90 12.42
C ASP A 139 0.71 -3.22 13.85
N ASN A 140 0.02 -4.35 13.99
CA ASN A 140 -0.54 -4.83 15.25
C ASN A 140 -1.33 -3.73 15.99
N GLY A 141 -2.30 -3.13 15.29
CA GLY A 141 -3.16 -2.06 15.76
C GLY A 141 -2.55 -0.65 15.72
N THR A 142 -1.31 -0.51 15.25
CA THR A 142 -0.61 0.78 15.23
C THR A 142 -0.47 1.32 13.81
N SER A 143 -0.87 2.57 13.57
CA SER A 143 -0.62 3.26 12.30
C SER A 143 0.80 3.84 12.30
N MET A 144 1.53 3.65 11.20
CA MET A 144 2.89 4.17 10.99
C MET A 144 2.87 5.52 10.29
N ALA A 145 3.99 6.23 10.28
CA ALA A 145 4.06 7.58 9.72
C ALA A 145 3.73 7.60 8.22
N MET A 146 4.17 6.57 7.48
CA MET A 146 3.95 6.44 6.04
C MET A 146 4.03 4.95 5.64
N GLU A 147 3.48 4.61 4.48
CA GLU A 147 3.61 3.30 3.84
C GLU A 147 3.92 3.47 2.34
N ILE A 148 4.80 2.60 1.83
CA ILE A 148 5.11 2.50 0.40
C ILE A 148 4.37 1.29 -0.15
N HIS A 149 3.70 1.47 -1.29
CA HIS A 149 3.14 0.38 -2.08
C HIS A 149 3.95 0.24 -3.36
N MET A 150 4.62 -0.90 -3.52
CA MET A 150 5.31 -1.26 -4.76
C MET A 150 4.41 -2.17 -5.57
N VAL A 151 4.05 -1.76 -6.77
CA VAL A 151 3.06 -2.44 -7.60
C VAL A 151 3.76 -3.33 -8.64
N TRP A 152 3.39 -4.60 -8.63
CA TRP A 152 3.97 -5.64 -9.45
C TRP A 152 2.91 -6.30 -10.32
N GLN A 153 3.21 -6.44 -11.61
CA GLN A 153 2.31 -7.04 -12.60
C GLN A 153 2.88 -8.36 -13.10
N GLY A 154 2.13 -9.43 -12.95
CA GLY A 154 2.43 -10.76 -13.50
C GLY A 154 1.68 -11.01 -14.80
N GLU A 155 1.84 -12.23 -15.32
CA GLU A 155 1.09 -12.71 -16.48
C GLU A 155 -0.42 -12.77 -16.21
N ALA A 156 -1.23 -12.75 -17.27
CA ALA A 156 -2.70 -12.87 -17.18
C ALA A 156 -3.36 -11.88 -16.19
N GLU A 157 -2.89 -10.63 -16.18
CA GLU A 157 -3.41 -9.55 -15.33
C GLU A 157 -3.28 -9.79 -13.81
N GLN A 158 -2.43 -10.75 -13.38
CA GLN A 158 -2.16 -11.01 -11.96
C GLN A 158 -1.42 -9.86 -11.29
N VAL A 159 -1.82 -9.52 -10.07
CA VAL A 159 -1.27 -8.38 -9.34
C VAL A 159 -0.67 -8.83 -8.03
N ALA A 160 0.52 -8.30 -7.72
CA ALA A 160 1.04 -8.30 -6.37
C ALA A 160 1.42 -6.88 -5.91
N VAL A 161 1.26 -6.61 -4.62
CA VAL A 161 1.73 -5.37 -3.98
C VAL A 161 2.64 -5.71 -2.82
N VAL A 162 3.85 -5.14 -2.85
CA VAL A 162 4.76 -5.18 -1.70
C VAL A 162 4.55 -3.90 -0.87
N GLY A 163 4.05 -4.08 0.34
CA GLY A 163 3.82 -3.00 1.31
C GLY A 163 5.02 -2.84 2.25
N VAL A 164 5.51 -1.62 2.44
CA VAL A 164 6.65 -1.34 3.32
C VAL A 164 6.33 -0.16 4.24
N PHE A 165 6.34 -0.40 5.55
CA PHE A 165 6.16 0.66 6.53
C PHE A 165 7.38 1.59 6.59
N VAL A 166 7.10 2.86 6.89
CA VAL A 166 8.12 3.90 7.08
C VAL A 166 7.90 4.59 8.42
N ASP A 167 8.94 4.57 9.25
CA ASP A 167 9.00 5.27 10.53
C ASP A 167 9.83 6.56 10.42
N LEU A 168 9.55 7.52 11.29
CA LEU A 168 10.41 8.69 11.44
C LEU A 168 11.75 8.28 12.06
N ASP A 169 12.84 8.80 11.51
CA ASP A 169 14.15 8.73 12.16
C ASP A 169 14.11 9.61 13.41
N GLU A 170 13.92 8.99 14.57
CA GLU A 170 13.94 9.70 15.85
C GLU A 170 15.38 10.02 16.32
N GLY A 171 16.40 9.69 15.51
CA GLY A 171 17.81 9.79 15.84
C GLY A 171 18.25 8.77 16.89
N PRO A 172 19.53 8.77 17.29
CA PRO A 172 19.99 7.93 18.39
C PRO A 172 19.38 8.41 19.71
N GLY A 173 18.30 7.76 20.17
CA GLY A 173 17.91 7.79 21.59
C GLY A 173 16.48 8.15 21.97
N ARG A 174 15.51 8.16 21.05
CA ARG A 174 14.09 8.13 21.47
C ARG A 174 13.55 6.71 21.29
N ALA A 175 13.78 5.89 22.31
CA ALA A 175 12.89 4.75 22.52
C ALA A 175 11.51 5.32 22.86
N ALA A 176 10.47 4.86 22.17
CA ALA A 176 9.09 5.21 22.42
C ALA A 176 8.78 5.12 23.93
N LYS A 177 8.72 6.27 24.61
CA LYS A 177 8.20 6.33 25.97
C LYS A 177 6.68 6.22 25.86
N SER A 178 6.17 4.99 25.85
CA SER A 178 4.76 4.72 26.10
C SER A 178 4.41 5.22 27.51
N THR A 179 3.87 6.43 27.61
CA THR A 179 3.25 6.94 28.83
C THR A 179 1.75 7.03 28.63
N ALA A 180 1.08 5.87 28.59
CA ALA A 180 -0.35 5.82 28.86
C ALA A 180 -0.57 5.92 30.38
N LYS A 181 -0.82 7.13 30.90
CA LYS A 181 -1.35 7.31 32.26
C LYS A 181 -2.86 7.10 32.23
N THR A 182 -3.31 5.87 32.44
CA THR A 182 -4.72 5.61 32.73
C THR A 182 -5.01 6.07 34.16
N ARG A 183 -5.78 7.15 34.31
CA ARG A 183 -6.40 7.54 35.59
C ARG A 183 -7.54 6.55 35.87
N ILE A 184 -7.31 5.58 36.75
CA ILE A 184 -8.40 4.81 37.38
C ILE A 184 -8.67 5.44 38.75
N GLY A 185 -9.90 5.89 38.94
CA GLY A 185 -10.38 6.48 40.18
C GLY A 185 -10.51 5.46 41.31
N GLY A 186 -10.26 5.93 42.53
CA GLY A 186 -10.93 5.50 43.76
C GLY A 186 -10.79 4.03 44.19
N GLY A 187 -9.66 3.67 44.78
CA GLY A 187 -9.53 2.42 45.55
C GLY A 187 -8.20 2.36 46.31
N ARG A 188 -8.24 2.29 47.63
CA ARG A 188 -7.06 2.22 48.50
C ARG A 188 -6.46 0.80 48.43
N LEU A 189 -5.36 0.63 47.71
CA LEU A 189 -4.54 -0.60 47.73
C LEU A 189 -3.31 -0.40 48.65
N PRO A 190 -2.85 -1.46 49.35
CA PRO A 190 -1.78 -1.35 50.33
C PRO A 190 -0.41 -1.19 49.65
N ALA A 191 0.52 -0.52 50.35
CA ALA A 191 1.85 -0.21 49.85
C ALA A 191 2.68 -1.49 49.59
N MET A 192 2.93 -1.80 48.32
CA MET A 192 4.02 -2.69 47.92
C MET A 192 5.25 -1.86 47.56
N LYS A 193 6.36 -2.22 48.20
CA LYS A 193 7.69 -1.64 48.03
C LYS A 193 8.26 -2.02 46.66
N ASN A 194 8.84 -1.03 45.99
CA ASN A 194 9.91 -1.09 44.98
C ASN A 194 9.97 -2.35 44.10
N GLY A 195 9.33 -2.29 42.94
CA GLY A 195 9.59 -3.16 41.80
C GLY A 195 9.54 -2.35 40.52
N PHE A 196 10.65 -1.72 40.13
CA PHE A 196 10.80 -1.19 38.77
C PHE A 196 10.97 -2.39 37.84
N PHE A 197 9.96 -2.68 37.02
CA PHE A 197 10.13 -3.58 35.88
C PHE A 197 11.05 -2.89 34.87
N HIS A 198 12.33 -3.24 34.86
CA HIS A 198 13.18 -3.03 33.70
C HIS A 198 12.71 -4.00 32.61
N VAL A 199 11.87 -3.52 31.69
CA VAL A 199 11.79 -4.14 30.37
C VAL A 199 13.07 -3.76 29.63
N ASN A 200 14.06 -4.64 29.66
CA ASN A 200 15.17 -4.59 28.71
C ASN A 200 14.61 -4.95 27.33
N ALA A 201 13.85 -4.05 26.71
CA ALA A 201 13.73 -4.07 25.27
C ALA A 201 15.13 -3.74 24.73
N PRO A 202 15.75 -4.60 23.90
CA PRO A 202 17.00 -4.24 23.26
C PRO A 202 16.79 -2.90 22.56
N ALA A 203 17.65 -1.92 22.84
CA ALA A 203 17.65 -0.66 22.12
C ALA A 203 17.78 -1.01 20.63
N ALA A 204 16.71 -0.79 19.87
CA ALA A 204 16.76 -0.93 18.42
C ALA A 204 17.92 -0.05 17.94
N ALA A 205 18.86 -0.63 17.19
CA ALA A 205 19.94 0.14 16.58
C ALA A 205 19.32 1.33 15.83
N ALA A 206 19.90 2.52 15.99
CA ALA A 206 19.42 3.71 15.30
C ALA A 206 19.32 3.40 13.80
N LYS A 207 18.10 3.41 13.26
CA LYS A 207 17.87 3.10 11.85
C LYS A 207 18.37 4.26 11.01
N LYS A 208 19.38 4.02 10.17
CA LYS A 208 19.82 4.99 9.17
C LYS A 208 18.64 5.33 8.24
N PRO A 209 18.40 6.61 7.89
CA PRO A 209 17.40 6.98 6.89
C PRO A 209 17.64 6.28 5.55
N SER A 210 16.55 5.88 4.90
CA SER A 210 16.56 5.23 3.60
C SER A 210 17.02 6.21 2.52
N ALA A 211 18.12 5.89 1.83
CA ALA A 211 18.64 6.72 0.74
C ALA A 211 17.60 6.91 -0.38
N LEU A 212 16.80 5.87 -0.68
CA LEU A 212 15.70 5.95 -1.64
C LEU A 212 14.66 7.00 -1.23
N LEU A 213 14.20 6.95 0.03
CA LEU A 213 13.18 7.87 0.54
C LEU A 213 13.70 9.31 0.54
N GLU A 214 14.91 9.53 1.04
CA GLU A 214 15.52 10.86 1.06
C GLU A 214 15.69 11.42 -0.36
N THR A 215 16.07 10.57 -1.32
CA THR A 215 16.30 11.00 -2.70
C THR A 215 14.99 11.36 -3.40
N VAL A 216 14.00 10.45 -3.38
CA VAL A 216 12.71 10.67 -4.05
C VAL A 216 11.97 11.85 -3.42
N LEU A 217 11.78 11.83 -2.11
CA LEU A 217 10.91 12.78 -1.43
C LEU A 217 11.58 14.15 -1.22
N SER A 218 12.90 14.28 -1.40
CA SER A 218 13.54 15.60 -1.48
C SER A 218 13.08 16.42 -2.69
N SER A 219 12.58 15.76 -3.74
CA SER A 219 12.11 16.40 -4.98
C SER A 219 10.60 16.69 -4.98
N VAL A 220 9.89 16.40 -3.88
CA VAL A 220 8.41 16.46 -3.81
C VAL A 220 7.85 17.87 -4.02
N ASP A 221 8.61 18.91 -3.66
CA ASP A 221 8.23 20.31 -3.88
C ASP A 221 8.06 20.64 -5.38
N GLY A 222 8.77 19.90 -6.26
CA GLY A 222 8.67 20.03 -7.71
C GLY A 222 7.34 19.52 -8.28
N ILE A 223 6.58 18.74 -7.50
CA ILE A 223 5.27 18.22 -7.86
C ILE A 223 4.16 18.66 -6.89
N ALA A 224 4.27 19.86 -6.32
CA ALA A 224 3.32 20.38 -5.35
C ALA A 224 1.87 20.40 -5.87
N GLU A 225 1.67 20.64 -7.16
CA GLU A 225 0.35 20.71 -7.80
C GLU A 225 -0.04 19.38 -8.45
N PRO A 226 -1.27 18.87 -8.27
CA PRO A 226 -1.76 17.68 -8.98
C PRO A 226 -1.63 17.79 -10.50
N GLY A 227 -1.21 16.70 -11.15
CA GLY A 227 -0.98 16.62 -12.59
C GLY A 227 0.42 17.04 -13.03
N THR A 228 1.31 17.38 -12.10
CA THR A 228 2.70 17.71 -12.38
C THR A 228 3.61 16.48 -12.27
N VAL A 229 4.75 16.55 -12.96
CA VAL A 229 5.78 15.51 -13.00
C VAL A 229 7.16 16.16 -13.00
N VAL A 230 8.10 15.53 -12.30
CA VAL A 230 9.54 15.85 -12.34
C VAL A 230 10.35 14.59 -12.55
N LYS A 231 11.63 14.73 -12.89
CA LYS A 231 12.56 13.61 -12.88
C LYS A 231 13.27 13.54 -11.53
N THR A 232 13.33 12.36 -10.92
CA THR A 232 14.09 12.15 -9.69
C THR A 232 15.60 12.30 -9.94
N GLN A 233 16.35 12.48 -8.85
CA GLN A 233 17.78 12.16 -8.83
C GLN A 233 18.00 10.64 -9.01
N PRO A 234 19.25 10.17 -9.22
CA PRO A 234 19.55 8.75 -9.34
C PRO A 234 19.04 7.94 -8.15
N LEU A 235 18.30 6.85 -8.40
CA LEU A 235 17.71 6.04 -7.34
C LEU A 235 18.57 4.81 -7.07
N VAL A 236 18.99 4.66 -5.80
CA VAL A 236 19.70 3.47 -5.32
C VAL A 236 18.67 2.53 -4.69
N MET A 237 18.42 1.41 -5.37
CA MET A 237 17.45 0.39 -5.00
C MET A 237 18.10 -0.75 -4.22
N SER A 238 19.41 -0.92 -4.31
CA SER A 238 20.16 -2.01 -3.65
C SER A 238 19.90 -2.11 -2.14
N ASP A 239 19.86 -0.98 -1.43
CA ASP A 239 19.64 -0.95 0.02
C ASP A 239 18.21 -1.40 0.38
N LEU A 240 17.22 -1.01 -0.44
CA LEU A 240 15.84 -1.47 -0.30
C LEU A 240 15.75 -2.98 -0.53
N VAL A 241 16.30 -3.47 -1.65
CA VAL A 241 16.29 -4.89 -2.00
C VAL A 241 16.97 -5.73 -0.91
N SER A 242 18.13 -5.29 -0.41
CA SER A 242 18.84 -5.97 0.68
C SER A 242 18.01 -5.99 1.97
N THR A 243 17.38 -4.88 2.32
CA THR A 243 16.53 -4.78 3.52
C THR A 243 15.36 -5.76 3.42
N LEU A 244 14.62 -5.71 2.32
CA LEU A 244 13.45 -6.54 2.07
C LEU A 244 13.80 -8.04 2.00
N SER A 245 14.89 -8.40 1.32
CA SER A 245 15.32 -9.78 1.17
C SER A 245 15.81 -10.41 2.49
N SER A 246 16.29 -9.58 3.43
CA SER A 246 16.73 -10.04 4.76
C SER A 246 15.60 -10.23 5.77
N GLY A 247 14.41 -9.69 5.48
CA GLY A 247 13.25 -9.72 6.35
C GLY A 247 12.29 -10.86 6.05
N SER A 248 11.04 -10.67 6.45
CA SER A 248 9.91 -11.54 6.10
C SER A 248 8.67 -10.72 5.76
N PHE A 249 7.68 -11.38 5.16
CA PHE A 249 6.44 -10.75 4.69
C PHE A 249 5.23 -11.51 5.21
N GLN A 250 4.28 -10.78 5.77
CA GLN A 250 2.92 -11.31 5.94
C GLN A 250 2.20 -11.25 4.59
N THR A 251 1.63 -12.36 4.14
CA THR A 251 0.95 -12.44 2.84
C THR A 251 -0.52 -12.80 2.94
N TYR A 252 -1.34 -12.13 2.13
CA TYR A 252 -2.77 -12.39 2.02
C TYR A 252 -3.32 -11.98 0.65
N GLU A 253 -4.48 -12.53 0.28
CA GLU A 253 -5.23 -12.13 -0.92
C GLU A 253 -6.27 -11.06 -0.52
N GLY A 254 -6.15 -9.88 -1.11
CA GLY A 254 -6.92 -8.69 -0.77
C GLY A 254 -7.38 -7.91 -2.01
N SER A 255 -7.36 -6.58 -1.91
CA SER A 255 -7.82 -5.68 -2.96
C SER A 255 -6.88 -4.51 -3.21
N LEU A 256 -7.19 -3.72 -4.23
CA LEU A 256 -6.74 -2.34 -4.32
C LEU A 256 -7.25 -1.53 -3.13
N THR A 257 -6.44 -0.62 -2.61
CA THR A 257 -6.83 0.32 -1.54
C THR A 257 -7.44 1.61 -2.08
N THR A 258 -7.62 1.71 -3.40
CA THR A 258 -8.26 2.82 -4.11
C THR A 258 -9.35 2.29 -5.06
N PRO A 259 -10.32 3.13 -5.48
CA PRO A 259 -11.32 2.74 -6.47
C PRO A 259 -10.67 2.18 -7.75
N PRO A 260 -11.20 1.10 -8.34
CA PRO A 260 -12.49 0.44 -8.05
C PRO A 260 -12.48 -0.58 -6.90
N CYS A 261 -11.42 -0.64 -6.10
CA CYS A 261 -11.26 -1.60 -5.00
C CYS A 261 -11.32 -3.06 -5.45
N SER A 262 -10.83 -3.34 -6.67
CA SER A 262 -10.77 -4.68 -7.25
C SER A 262 -10.05 -5.65 -6.32
N GLU A 263 -10.65 -6.82 -6.12
CA GLU A 263 -10.10 -7.92 -5.32
C GLU A 263 -9.21 -8.84 -6.16
N GLY A 264 -8.55 -9.81 -5.52
CA GLY A 264 -7.59 -10.71 -6.16
C GLY A 264 -6.18 -10.12 -6.24
N VAL A 265 -5.89 -9.13 -5.39
CA VAL A 265 -4.57 -8.53 -5.26
C VAL A 265 -3.79 -9.28 -4.19
N ARG A 266 -2.63 -9.79 -4.57
CA ARG A 266 -1.73 -10.45 -3.63
C ARG A 266 -0.91 -9.44 -2.84
N TRP A 267 -1.13 -9.36 -1.54
CA TRP A 267 -0.37 -8.49 -0.65
C TRP A 267 0.81 -9.22 -0.02
N LEU A 268 1.95 -8.54 0.04
CA LEU A 268 3.18 -8.94 0.71
C LEU A 268 3.63 -7.76 1.58
N VAL A 269 3.25 -7.73 2.85
CA VAL A 269 3.59 -6.60 3.76
C VAL A 269 4.82 -6.96 4.58
N SER A 270 5.89 -6.18 4.44
CA SER A 270 7.17 -6.44 5.09
C SER A 270 7.12 -6.22 6.59
N ASP A 271 7.82 -7.08 7.34
CA ASP A 271 8.13 -6.85 8.75
C ASP A 271 9.28 -5.84 8.96
N GLN A 272 10.04 -5.55 7.89
CA GLN A 272 11.04 -4.52 7.89
C GLN A 272 10.39 -3.16 7.66
N LYS A 273 10.91 -2.17 8.37
CA LYS A 273 10.48 -0.77 8.23
C LYS A 273 11.64 0.08 7.81
N LEU A 274 11.42 0.91 6.80
CA LEU A 274 12.36 1.95 6.42
C LEU A 274 12.26 3.11 7.40
N SER A 275 13.27 3.98 7.38
CA SER A 275 13.29 5.20 8.18
C SER A 275 13.43 6.42 7.26
N ILE A 276 12.80 7.52 7.64
CA ILE A 276 12.85 8.80 6.92
C ILE A 276 13.13 9.95 7.89
N GLN A 277 13.92 10.93 7.47
CA GLN A 277 14.15 12.12 8.27
C GLN A 277 12.85 12.92 8.48
N PRO A 278 12.61 13.43 9.70
CA PRO A 278 11.42 14.24 9.97
C PRO A 278 11.24 15.43 9.01
N GLY A 279 12.34 16.07 8.59
CA GLY A 279 12.30 17.17 7.62
C GLY A 279 11.74 16.75 6.26
N THR A 280 12.25 15.65 5.71
CA THR A 280 11.80 15.08 4.44
C THR A 280 10.36 14.58 4.52
N PHE A 281 9.99 13.93 5.64
CA PHE A 281 8.61 13.53 5.90
C PHE A 281 7.64 14.73 5.91
N MET A 282 8.00 15.83 6.57
CA MET A 282 7.14 17.00 6.64
C MET A 282 6.93 17.65 5.26
N LYS A 283 7.94 17.66 4.39
CA LYS A 283 7.79 18.08 3.00
C LYS A 283 6.82 17.18 2.24
N ALA A 284 7.04 15.86 2.30
CA ALA A 284 6.15 14.89 1.67
C ALA A 284 4.70 15.05 2.15
N ARG A 285 4.49 15.20 3.46
CA ARG A 285 3.17 15.45 4.06
C ARG A 285 2.53 16.75 3.58
N SER A 286 3.30 17.79 3.32
CA SER A 286 2.76 19.07 2.85
C SER A 286 2.17 19.00 1.43
N VAL A 287 2.68 18.08 0.60
CA VAL A 287 2.21 17.84 -0.77
C VAL A 287 1.15 16.74 -0.83
N ILE A 288 1.40 15.60 -0.17
CA ILE A 288 0.52 14.42 -0.21
C ILE A 288 -0.75 14.63 0.64
N GLY A 289 -0.63 15.32 1.77
CA GLY A 289 -1.73 15.50 2.71
C GLY A 289 -2.11 14.21 3.44
N PHE A 290 -3.40 13.85 3.39
CA PHE A 290 -3.94 12.62 3.95
C PHE A 290 -4.51 11.77 2.81
N ASN A 291 -4.01 10.54 2.66
CA ASN A 291 -4.40 9.66 1.56
C ASN A 291 -4.48 8.18 1.94
N SER A 292 -4.98 7.89 3.14
CA SER A 292 -5.09 6.52 3.65
C SER A 292 -6.54 6.10 3.77
N ARG A 293 -6.90 4.97 3.17
CA ARG A 293 -8.15 4.26 3.39
C ARG A 293 -8.13 3.68 4.81
N PHE A 294 -9.29 3.63 5.46
CA PHE A 294 -9.43 2.98 6.76
C PHE A 294 -9.23 1.45 6.63
N PRO A 295 -8.71 0.78 7.68
CA PRO A 295 -8.60 -0.68 7.70
C PRO A 295 -9.96 -1.38 7.53
N GLN A 296 -9.95 -2.45 6.77
CA GLN A 296 -11.10 -3.31 6.48
C GLN A 296 -11.12 -4.49 7.45
N ASN A 297 -12.20 -5.27 7.40
CA ASN A 297 -12.24 -6.55 8.09
C ASN A 297 -11.24 -7.53 7.46
N ILE A 298 -10.89 -8.58 8.21
CA ILE A 298 -10.04 -9.67 7.71
C ILE A 298 -10.65 -10.25 6.42
N PRO A 299 -9.84 -10.55 5.38
CA PRO A 299 -10.35 -11.07 4.12
C PRO A 299 -11.25 -12.30 4.30
N GLY A 300 -12.31 -12.37 3.51
CA GLY A 300 -13.41 -13.33 3.63
C GLY A 300 -14.57 -12.90 4.53
N GLN A 301 -14.40 -11.84 5.34
CA GLN A 301 -15.50 -11.27 6.12
C GLN A 301 -16.30 -10.24 5.32
N ARG A 302 -17.50 -9.92 5.79
CA ARG A 302 -18.34 -8.89 5.17
C ARG A 302 -17.62 -7.53 5.19
N ASN A 303 -17.78 -6.76 4.11
CA ASN A 303 -17.31 -5.38 4.06
C ASN A 303 -17.79 -4.58 5.29
N ILE A 304 -16.91 -3.76 5.86
CA ILE A 304 -17.24 -2.97 7.05
C ILE A 304 -18.31 -1.90 6.81
N LEU A 305 -18.50 -1.47 5.56
CA LEU A 305 -19.56 -0.52 5.17
C LEU A 305 -20.89 -1.21 4.87
N ALA A 306 -20.92 -2.53 4.73
CA ALA A 306 -22.15 -3.21 4.35
C ALA A 306 -23.13 -3.23 5.53
N VAL A 307 -24.19 -2.44 5.42
CA VAL A 307 -25.28 -2.39 6.41
C VAL A 307 -26.08 -3.69 6.32
N SER A 308 -26.31 -4.31 7.49
CA SER A 308 -27.11 -5.52 7.68
C SER A 308 -28.55 -5.37 7.22
#